data_AF-A0A373PPU9-F1
#
_entry.id   AF-A0A373PPU9-F1
#
_cell.length_a   1.000
_cell.length_b   1.000
_cell.length_c   1.000
_cell.angle_alpha   90.00
_cell.angle_beta   90.00
_cell.angle_gamma   90.00
#
_symmetry.space_group_name_H-M   'P 1'
#
loop_
_entity.id
_entity.type
_entity.pdbx_description
1 polymer ?
#
loop_
_entity_poly.entity_id
_entity_poly.type
_entity_poly.pdbx_seq_one_letter_code
_entity_poly.pdbx_strand_id
1 'polypeptide(L)'
;MKKRLIYGETNAYDIIISIDEEGCCRYVTEKEWFPNLADCDDDEKTEKAEEFLRTIEDDSSWENDSYELSADEVLEYVDIIAEIEKEL
;
A
#
# COMPACT_ATOMS: atom_id res chain seq x y z
N MET A 1 -14.16 9.59 -6.90
CA MET A 1 -12.95 9.09 -7.59
C MET A 1 -12.60 7.77 -6.96
N LYS A 2 -12.61 6.70 -7.74
CA LYS A 2 -12.16 5.42 -7.23
C LYS A 2 -10.64 5.47 -7.04
N LYS A 3 -10.15 5.08 -5.87
CA LYS A 3 -8.71 4.92 -5.65
C LYS A 3 -8.43 3.48 -5.30
N ARG A 4 -7.34 2.93 -5.79
CA ARG A 4 -6.90 1.58 -5.50
C ARG A 4 -5.74 1.65 -4.51
N LEU A 5 -5.90 1.03 -3.35
CA LEU A 5 -4.84 0.90 -2.36
C LEU A 5 -4.25 -0.51 -2.46
N ILE A 6 -2.94 -0.57 -2.56
CA ILE A 6 -2.17 -1.81 -2.70
C ILE A 6 -1.17 -1.85 -1.57
N TYR A 7 -1.05 -3.00 -0.92
CA TYR A 7 0.05 -3.25 -0.02
C TYR A 7 1.08 -4.14 -0.72
N GLY A 8 2.33 -3.69 -0.70
CA GLY A 8 3.48 -4.41 -1.20
C GLY A 8 4.44 -4.78 -0.06
N GLU A 9 4.91 -6.02 -0.06
CA GLU A 9 6.06 -6.44 0.75
C GLU A 9 7.32 -6.32 -0.13
N THR A 10 8.40 -5.78 0.43
CA THR A 10 9.71 -5.84 -0.21
C THR A 10 10.68 -6.61 0.67
N ASN A 11 11.83 -6.97 0.11
CA ASN A 11 12.90 -7.63 0.88
C ASN A 11 13.45 -6.79 2.05
N ALA A 12 13.14 -5.50 2.13
CA ALA A 12 13.72 -4.58 3.11
C ALA A 12 12.70 -3.84 3.99
N TYR A 13 11.50 -3.57 3.47
CA TYR A 13 10.44 -2.82 4.15
C TYR A 13 9.09 -3.03 3.46
N ASP A 14 8.02 -2.74 4.17
CA ASP A 14 6.68 -2.76 3.61
C ASP A 14 6.26 -1.39 3.07
N ILE A 15 5.36 -1.40 2.10
CA ILE A 15 4.95 -0.22 1.34
C ILE A 15 3.44 -0.24 1.06
N ILE A 16 2.80 0.92 1.18
CA ILE A 16 1.41 1.13 0.71
C ILE A 16 1.46 2.01 -0.52
N ILE A 17 0.72 1.64 -1.55
CA ILE A 17 0.64 2.32 -2.83
C ILE A 17 -0.81 2.73 -3.05
N SER A 18 -1.05 4.01 -3.28
CA SER A 18 -2.33 4.56 -3.73
C SER A 18 -2.23 4.88 -5.21
N ILE A 19 -3.16 4.33 -5.99
CA ILE A 19 -3.29 4.56 -7.42
C ILE A 19 -4.64 5.24 -7.67
N ASP A 20 -4.62 6.43 -8.25
CA ASP A 20 -5.84 7.11 -8.67
C ASP A 20 -6.27 6.75 -10.10
N GLU A 21 -7.44 7.23 -10.50
CA GLU A 21 -8.07 6.97 -11.81
C GLU A 21 -7.24 7.49 -12.99
N GLU A 22 -6.33 8.44 -12.75
CA GLU A 22 -5.43 9.02 -13.75
C GLU A 22 -4.12 8.23 -13.86
N GLY A 23 -3.94 7.18 -13.04
CA GLY A 23 -2.75 6.33 -12.99
C GLY A 23 -1.58 6.96 -12.23
N CYS A 24 -1.82 8.07 -11.54
CA CYS A 24 -0.82 8.67 -10.66
C CYS A 24 -0.71 7.80 -9.39
N CYS A 25 0.52 7.46 -9.03
CA CYS A 25 0.81 6.62 -7.88
C CYS A 25 1.55 7.39 -6.80
N ARG A 26 1.10 7.20 -5.57
CA ARG A 26 1.79 7.66 -4.36
C ARG A 26 2.05 6.48 -3.48
N TYR A 27 3.22 6.43 -2.86
CA TYR A 27 3.49 5.38 -1.91
C TYR A 27 4.19 5.89 -0.65
N VAL A 28 4.00 5.15 0.44
CA VAL A 28 4.68 5.38 1.71
C VAL A 28 5.30 4.08 2.19
N THR A 29 6.53 4.16 2.68
CA THR A 29 7.27 3.04 3.26
C THR A 29 7.07 3.00 4.78
N GLU A 30 7.28 1.83 5.39
CA GLU A 30 7.20 1.52 6.82
C GLU A 30 7.21 2.74 7.78
N LYS A 31 6.13 2.87 8.54
CA LYS A 31 5.95 3.80 9.67
C LYS A 31 5.55 2.97 10.91
N GLU A 32 5.66 3.52 12.12
CA GLU A 32 5.33 2.82 13.39
C GLU A 32 3.94 2.14 13.46
N TRP A 33 3.01 2.53 12.59
CA TRP A 33 1.64 1.99 12.54
C TRP A 33 1.48 0.78 11.62
N PHE A 34 2.52 0.39 10.86
CA PHE A 34 2.47 -0.77 9.97
C PHE A 34 2.42 -2.09 10.74
N PRO A 35 1.61 -3.08 10.30
CA PRO A 35 1.63 -4.40 10.89
C PRO A 35 2.96 -5.09 10.59
N ASN A 36 3.61 -5.64 11.61
CA ASN A 36 4.78 -6.49 11.40
C ASN A 36 4.31 -7.83 10.79
N LEU A 37 4.77 -8.12 9.57
CA LEU A 37 4.40 -9.30 8.81
C LEU A 37 5.50 -10.38 8.75
N ALA A 38 6.68 -10.14 9.34
CA ALA A 38 7.87 -10.99 9.18
C ALA A 38 7.68 -12.44 9.64
N ASP A 39 6.81 -12.67 10.62
CA ASP A 39 6.51 -13.99 11.20
C ASP A 39 5.10 -14.52 10.80
N CYS A 40 4.41 -13.88 9.85
CA CYS A 40 3.10 -14.32 9.37
C CYS A 40 3.21 -15.21 8.12
N ASP A 41 2.36 -16.23 8.03
CA ASP A 41 2.13 -16.97 6.77
C ASP A 41 1.39 -16.09 5.75
N ASP A 42 1.42 -16.45 4.46
CA ASP A 42 0.82 -15.66 3.36
C ASP A 42 -0.64 -15.26 3.62
N ASP A 43 -1.48 -16.18 4.11
CA ASP A 43 -2.88 -15.89 4.45
C ASP A 43 -3.01 -14.84 5.57
N GLU A 44 -2.17 -14.90 6.61
CA GLU A 44 -2.17 -13.93 7.71
C GLU A 44 -1.64 -12.57 7.27
N LYS A 45 -0.65 -12.56 6.36
CA LYS A 45 -0.13 -11.33 5.76
C LYS A 45 -1.21 -10.59 5.00
N THR A 46 -1.94 -11.30 4.14
CA THR A 46 -3.07 -10.72 3.40
C THR A 46 -4.16 -10.20 4.34
N GLU A 47 -4.57 -10.95 5.36
CA GLU A 47 -5.60 -10.52 6.30
C GLU A 47 -5.21 -9.24 7.05
N LYS A 48 -4.00 -9.20 7.61
CA LYS A 48 -3.49 -8.02 8.33
C LYS A 48 -3.31 -6.82 7.40
N ALA A 49 -2.81 -7.04 6.19
CA ALA A 49 -2.68 -5.99 5.19
C ALA A 49 -4.05 -5.43 4.82
N GLU A 50 -5.06 -6.27 4.59
CA GLU A 50 -6.43 -5.82 4.33
C GLU A 50 -7.02 -5.01 5.50
N GLU A 51 -6.88 -5.48 6.75
CA GLU A 51 -7.37 -4.75 7.93
C GLU A 51 -6.72 -3.37 8.07
N PHE A 52 -5.41 -3.32 7.82
CA PHE A 52 -4.66 -2.08 7.82
C PHE A 52 -5.08 -1.14 6.69
N LEU A 53 -5.23 -1.64 5.47
CA LEU A 53 -5.69 -0.88 4.31
C LEU A 53 -7.12 -0.33 4.51
N ARG A 54 -8.00 -1.06 5.20
CA ARG A 54 -9.34 -0.58 5.58
C ARG A 54 -9.31 0.55 6.61
N THR A 55 -8.26 0.60 7.43
CA THR A 55 -8.06 1.65 8.45
C THR A 55 -7.56 2.95 7.83
N ILE A 56 -6.85 2.86 6.70
CA ILE A 56 -6.42 4.03 5.94
C ILE A 56 -7.66 4.64 5.31
N GLU A 57 -8.14 5.76 5.85
CA GLU A 57 -9.36 6.43 5.38
C GLU A 57 -9.08 7.44 4.24
N ASP A 58 -7.85 7.95 4.12
CA ASP A 58 -7.47 8.89 3.06
C ASP A 58 -5.93 8.96 2.87
N ASP A 59 -5.44 8.91 1.64
CA ASP A 59 -4.01 9.04 1.30
C ASP A 59 -3.53 10.49 1.24
N SER A 60 -4.45 11.48 1.23
CA SER A 60 -4.08 12.90 1.17
C SER A 60 -3.38 13.36 2.45
N SER A 61 -3.37 12.55 3.51
CA SER A 61 -2.58 12.79 4.73
C SER A 61 -1.11 12.36 4.60
N TRP A 62 -0.69 11.81 3.46
CA TRP A 62 0.67 11.31 3.21
C TRP A 62 1.66 12.41 2.79
N GLU A 63 1.32 13.68 3.00
CA GLU A 63 1.93 14.87 2.38
C GLU A 63 3.43 15.11 2.66
N ASN A 64 4.09 14.30 3.48
CA ASN A 64 5.50 14.49 3.83
C ASN A 64 6.42 13.27 3.62
N ASP A 65 5.86 12.10 3.30
CA ASP A 65 6.63 10.84 3.13
C ASP A 65 6.24 10.10 1.84
N SER A 66 5.46 10.74 0.97
CA SER A 66 5.06 10.12 -0.30
C SER A 66 6.01 10.47 -1.43
N TYR A 67 6.31 9.46 -2.23
CA TYR A 67 7.08 9.58 -3.47
C TYR A 67 6.14 9.39 -4.66
N GLU A 68 6.35 10.18 -5.71
CA GLU A 68 5.60 10.09 -6.97
C GLU A 68 6.40 9.24 -7.97
N LEU A 69 5.81 8.12 -8.38
CA LEU A 69 6.33 7.23 -9.43
C LEU A 69 5.17 6.77 -10.31
N SER A 70 5.47 6.18 -11.47
CA SER A 70 4.44 5.52 -12.27
C SER A 70 4.02 4.19 -11.64
N ALA A 71 2.77 3.77 -11.89
CA ALA A 71 2.23 2.49 -11.38
C ALA A 71 3.11 1.31 -11.78
N ASP A 72 3.44 1.21 -13.07
CA ASP A 72 4.26 0.14 -13.61
C ASP A 72 5.62 0.06 -12.91
N GLU A 73 6.31 1.20 -12.73
CA GLU A 73 7.62 1.20 -12.08
C GLU A 73 7.55 0.69 -10.65
N VAL A 74 6.57 1.13 -9.85
CA VAL A 74 6.48 0.68 -8.45
C VAL A 74 6.13 -0.80 -8.36
N LEU A 75 5.19 -1.26 -9.19
CA LEU A 75 4.71 -2.64 -9.17
C LEU A 75 5.78 -3.65 -9.63
N GLU A 76 6.81 -3.22 -10.35
CA GLU A 76 7.96 -4.08 -10.71
C GLU A 76 8.90 -4.38 -9.53
N TYR A 77 8.87 -3.58 -8.45
CA TYR A 77 9.81 -3.72 -7.33
C TYR A 77 9.18 -4.30 -6.05
N VAL A 78 7.88 -4.56 -6.05
CA VAL A 78 7.12 -4.97 -4.86
C VAL A 78 6.35 -6.25 -5.11
N ASP A 79 6.29 -7.12 -4.11
CA ASP A 79 5.40 -8.27 -4.12
C ASP A 79 4.04 -7.85 -3.56
N ILE A 80 3.01 -7.90 -4.39
CA ILE A 80 1.65 -7.49 -4.01
C ILE A 80 0.98 -8.59 -3.20
N ILE A 81 0.66 -8.32 -1.94
CA ILE A 81 -0.03 -9.29 -1.07
C ILE A 81 -1.50 -8.93 -0.81
N ALA A 82 -1.92 -7.67 -1.05
CA ALA A 82 -3.31 -7.24 -0.93
C ALA A 82 -3.62 -6.02 -1.82
N GLU A 83 -4.82 -5.99 -2.41
CA GLU A 83 -5.37 -4.89 -3.20
C GLU A 83 -6.82 -4.61 -2.77
N ILE A 84 -7.16 -3.35 -2.49
CA ILE A 84 -8.54 -2.93 -2.18
C ILE A 84 -8.93 -1.70 -3.02
N GLU A 85 -10.17 -1.73 -3.53
CA GLU A 85 -10.79 -0.58 -4.19
C GLU A 85 -11.52 0.28 -3.17
N LYS A 86 -11.19 1.58 -3.13
CA LYS A 86 -11.97 2.57 -2.41
C LYS A 86 -13.00 3.21 -3.32
N GLU A 87 -14.26 3.05 -2.93
CA GLU A 87 -15.34 3.92 -3.39
C GLU A 87 -15.32 5.22 -2.55
N LEU A 88 -15.30 6.37 -3.24
CA LEU A 88 -15.29 7.70 -2.62
C LEU A 88 -16.66 8.12 -2.10
#